data_AF-A0A1Y6F630-F1
#
_entry.id   AF-A0A1Y6F630-F1
#
_cell.length_a   1.000
_cell.length_b   1.000
_cell.length_c   1.000
_cell.angle_alpha   90.00
_cell.angle_beta   90.00
_cell.angle_gamma   90.00
#
_symmetry.space_group_name_H-M   'P 1'
#
loop_
_entity.id
_entity.type
_entity.pdbx_description
1 polymer ?
#
loop_
_entity_poly.entity_id
_entity_poly.type
_entity_poly.pdbx_seq_one_letter_code
_entity_poly.pdbx_strand_id
1 'polypeptide(L)'
;MARREPKPRPVVAELGRPETPEEEAARKAQNSKNYRDSKTIRNLWVAVGVTVAIVALMVFIVPRDDSSRLQSVDYRSVAVSAQRTLPVPLAVPELPDTWSSNVAEIRTASLDGVTSWFIGLITPSKQFLSITQAVDANPSWLVNEMQQTIPTGTVTIDGVDWIVYDNRDSDRDVGNVEYALTTESGRSTFIVAGTATPDDARALASTITTTIEKQTIEATS
;
A
#
# COMPACT_ATOMS: atom_id res chain seq x y z
N MET A 1 -56.25 2.37 69.54
CA MET A 1 -55.26 2.13 68.46
C MET A 1 -56.02 2.04 67.14
N ALA A 2 -56.03 3.12 66.34
CA ALA A 2 -56.74 3.13 65.07
C ALA A 2 -55.91 2.41 64.00
N ARG A 3 -56.43 1.29 63.49
CA ARG A 3 -55.84 0.51 62.40
C ARG A 3 -55.92 1.37 61.14
N ARG A 4 -54.77 1.83 60.61
CA ARG A 4 -54.73 2.51 59.31
C ARG A 4 -55.21 1.53 58.25
N GLU A 5 -56.32 1.83 57.59
CA GLU A 5 -56.78 1.06 56.43
C GLU A 5 -55.74 1.14 55.31
N PRO A 6 -55.39 0.02 54.65
CA PRO A 6 -54.48 0.03 53.53
C PRO A 6 -55.15 0.78 52.36
N LYS A 7 -54.48 1.83 51.89
CA LYS A 7 -54.91 2.62 50.72
C LYS A 7 -55.23 1.68 49.54
N PRO A 8 -56.40 1.80 48.89
CA PRO A 8 -56.76 0.93 47.78
C PRO A 8 -55.76 1.09 46.65
N ARG A 9 -55.33 -0.04 46.08
CA ARG A 9 -54.31 -0.08 45.04
C ARG A 9 -54.88 0.43 43.72
N PRO A 10 -54.07 1.10 42.87
CA PRO A 10 -54.52 1.58 41.58
C PRO A 10 -55.05 0.42 40.74
N VAL A 11 -56.25 0.59 40.19
CA VAL A 11 -56.80 -0.34 39.20
C VAL A 11 -56.15 0.01 37.85
N VAL A 12 -55.42 -0.93 37.27
CA VAL A 12 -54.81 -0.77 35.95
C VAL A 12 -55.89 -1.03 34.89
N ALA A 13 -56.01 -0.13 33.91
CA ALA A 13 -57.09 -0.13 32.92
C ALA A 13 -57.21 -1.44 32.10
N GLU A 14 -56.12 -2.21 31.98
CA GLU A 14 -56.09 -3.46 31.21
C GLU A 14 -56.42 -4.72 32.01
N LEU A 15 -56.36 -4.66 33.35
CA LEU A 15 -56.58 -5.83 34.21
C LEU A 15 -58.01 -5.94 34.74
N GLY A 16 -58.77 -4.84 34.76
CA GLY A 16 -60.13 -4.79 35.32
C GLY A 16 -60.23 -5.13 36.81
N ARG A 17 -59.10 -5.36 37.50
CA ARG A 17 -58.96 -5.72 38.92
C ARG A 17 -57.77 -4.98 39.54
N PRO A 18 -57.74 -4.76 40.86
CA PRO A 18 -56.54 -4.26 41.53
C PRO A 18 -55.36 -5.21 41.30
N GLU A 19 -54.23 -4.65 40.86
CA GLU A 19 -53.02 -5.40 40.53
C GLU A 19 -52.48 -6.16 41.76
N THR A 20 -52.07 -7.41 41.54
CA THR A 20 -51.44 -8.23 42.60
C THR A 20 -50.00 -7.76 42.87
N PRO A 21 -49.43 -7.99 44.07
CA PRO A 21 -48.06 -7.57 44.38
C PRO A 21 -47.01 -8.10 43.39
N GLU A 22 -47.24 -9.30 42.85
CA GLU A 22 -46.33 -9.96 41.91
C GLU A 22 -46.38 -9.33 40.51
N GLU A 23 -47.57 -8.97 40.02
CA GLU A 23 -47.76 -8.27 38.73
C GLU A 23 -47.11 -6.87 38.76
N GLU A 24 -47.25 -6.14 39.88
CA GLU A 24 -46.62 -4.82 40.04
C GLU A 24 -45.09 -4.91 40.07
N ALA A 25 -44.54 -5.93 40.75
CA ALA A 25 -43.11 -6.19 40.79
C ALA A 25 -42.57 -6.58 39.42
N ALA A 26 -43.28 -7.41 38.67
CA ALA A 26 -42.93 -7.82 37.31
C ALA A 26 -42.91 -6.63 36.33
N ARG A 27 -43.94 -5.77 36.37
CA ARG A 27 -43.97 -4.54 35.55
C ARG A 27 -42.83 -3.58 35.90
N LYS A 28 -42.57 -3.36 37.19
CA LYS A 28 -41.46 -2.50 37.63
C LYS A 28 -40.10 -3.07 37.22
N ALA A 29 -39.91 -4.39 37.31
CA ALA A 29 -38.70 -5.06 36.85
C ALA A 29 -38.53 -4.94 35.32
N GLN A 30 -39.61 -5.12 34.54
CA GLN A 30 -39.58 -4.95 33.09
C GLN A 30 -39.28 -3.50 32.68
N ASN A 31 -39.90 -2.52 33.34
CA ASN A 31 -39.64 -1.10 33.10
C ASN A 31 -38.20 -0.71 33.45
N SER A 32 -37.65 -1.27 34.55
CA SER A 32 -36.26 -1.05 34.95
C SER A 32 -35.27 -1.66 33.94
N LYS A 33 -35.54 -2.86 33.42
CA LYS A 33 -34.76 -3.48 32.33
C LYS A 33 -34.81 -2.62 31.06
N ASN A 34 -36.00 -2.28 30.57
CA ASN A 34 -36.19 -1.43 29.39
C ASN A 34 -35.51 -0.05 29.54
N TYR A 35 -35.53 0.54 30.74
CA TYR A 35 -34.86 1.80 31.04
C TYR A 35 -33.33 1.69 31.02
N ARG A 36 -32.77 0.54 31.43
CA ARG A 36 -31.32 0.27 31.33
C ARG A 36 -30.91 -0.01 29.88
N ASP A 37 -31.68 -0.80 29.16
CA ASP A 37 -31.40 -1.17 27.77
C ASP A 37 -31.47 0.04 26.83
N SER A 38 -32.47 0.91 27.02
CA SER A 38 -32.59 2.17 26.26
C SER A 38 -31.43 3.14 26.53
N LYS A 39 -30.86 3.15 27.75
CA LYS A 39 -29.62 3.91 28.03
C LYS A 39 -28.42 3.33 27.30
N THR A 40 -28.30 2.01 27.23
CA THR A 40 -27.21 1.35 26.51
C THR A 40 -27.29 1.61 25.01
N ILE A 41 -28.48 1.49 24.41
CA ILE A 41 -28.71 1.77 22.99
C ILE A 41 -28.45 3.25 22.68
N ARG A 42 -28.93 4.17 23.51
CA ARG A 42 -28.66 5.61 23.34
C ARG A 42 -27.17 5.91 23.45
N ASN A 43 -26.48 5.34 24.43
CA ASN A 43 -25.03 5.52 24.59
C ASN A 43 -24.26 4.93 23.40
N LEU A 44 -24.72 3.81 22.83
CA LEU A 44 -24.14 3.22 21.62
C LEU A 44 -24.29 4.17 20.43
N TRP A 45 -25.50 4.72 20.19
CA TRP A 45 -25.72 5.69 19.11
C TRP A 45 -24.88 6.96 19.30
N VAL A 46 -24.76 7.45 20.53
CA VAL A 46 -23.87 8.59 20.84
C VAL A 46 -22.42 8.24 20.55
N ALA A 47 -21.94 7.06 20.96
CA ALA A 47 -20.58 6.62 20.70
C ALA A 47 -20.29 6.49 19.19
N VAL A 48 -21.21 5.89 18.42
CA VAL A 48 -21.14 5.79 16.96
C VAL A 48 -21.11 7.18 16.32
N GLY A 49 -21.98 8.08 16.77
CA GLY A 49 -22.01 9.46 16.29
C GLY A 49 -20.69 10.20 16.56
N VAL A 50 -20.11 10.03 17.75
CA VAL A 50 -18.79 10.59 18.10
C VAL A 50 -17.70 10.01 17.22
N THR A 51 -17.70 8.70 16.95
CA THR A 51 -16.68 8.09 16.08
C THR A 51 -16.79 8.59 14.65
N VAL A 52 -18.00 8.65 14.09
CA VAL A 52 -18.24 9.19 12.74
C VAL A 52 -17.85 10.68 12.68
N ALA A 53 -18.13 11.47 13.71
CA ALA A 53 -17.75 12.87 13.76
C ALA A 53 -16.23 13.05 13.79
N ILE A 54 -15.50 12.22 14.53
CA ILE A 54 -14.02 12.23 14.55
C ILE A 54 -13.47 11.84 13.18
N VAL A 55 -14.01 10.80 12.55
CA VAL A 55 -13.59 10.39 11.19
C VAL A 55 -13.88 11.49 10.18
N ALA A 56 -15.08 12.10 10.23
CA ALA A 56 -15.43 13.21 9.36
C ALA A 56 -14.49 14.40 9.58
N LEU A 57 -14.19 14.75 10.83
CA LEU A 57 -13.23 15.79 11.16
C LEU A 57 -11.84 15.48 10.59
N MET A 58 -11.36 14.24 10.70
CA MET A 58 -10.10 13.82 10.06
C MET A 58 -10.15 13.98 8.53
N VAL A 59 -11.26 13.58 7.90
CA VAL A 59 -11.46 13.73 6.44
C VAL A 59 -11.48 15.21 6.02
N PHE A 60 -12.04 16.10 6.84
CA PHE A 60 -12.07 17.54 6.55
C PHE A 60 -10.74 18.26 6.87
N ILE A 61 -10.01 17.83 7.91
CA ILE A 61 -8.73 18.41 8.31
C ILE A 61 -7.59 17.98 7.39
N VAL A 62 -7.58 16.71 6.98
CA VAL A 62 -6.59 16.19 6.02
C VAL A 62 -7.09 16.58 4.64
N PRO A 63 -6.53 17.62 4.00
CA PRO A 63 -6.94 17.96 2.65
C PRO A 63 -6.53 16.75 1.79
N ARG A 64 -7.51 15.98 1.33
CA ARG A 64 -7.27 15.13 0.16
C ARG A 64 -7.12 16.11 -0.98
N ASP A 65 -5.89 16.25 -1.44
CA ASP A 65 -5.66 16.84 -2.73
C ASP A 65 -6.28 15.89 -3.77
N ASP A 66 -7.55 16.14 -4.12
CA ASP A 66 -8.23 15.45 -5.22
C ASP A 66 -7.64 15.88 -6.58
N SER A 67 -6.71 16.84 -6.59
CA SER A 67 -5.78 16.94 -7.71
C SER A 67 -4.78 15.79 -7.57
N SER A 68 -5.06 14.74 -8.33
CA SER A 68 -4.03 13.90 -8.97
C SER A 68 -3.17 14.77 -9.91
N ARG A 69 -2.60 15.86 -9.40
CA ARG A 69 -1.23 16.21 -9.66
C ARG A 69 -0.43 15.30 -8.73
N LEU A 70 -0.33 14.02 -9.11
CA LEU A 70 0.94 13.34 -8.92
C LEU A 70 1.96 14.36 -9.39
N GLN A 71 2.69 14.99 -8.47
CA GLN A 71 3.78 15.85 -8.87
C GLN A 71 4.74 14.90 -9.54
N SER A 72 4.61 14.78 -10.86
CA SER A 72 5.39 13.86 -11.66
C SER A 72 6.84 14.21 -11.36
N VAL A 73 7.54 13.29 -10.72
CA VAL A 73 8.92 13.53 -10.36
C VAL A 73 9.68 13.61 -11.66
N ASP A 74 10.34 14.74 -11.91
CA ASP A 74 11.28 14.85 -13.02
C ASP A 74 12.53 14.05 -12.66
N TYR A 75 12.47 12.74 -12.88
CA TYR A 75 13.53 11.78 -12.57
C TYR A 75 14.81 12.09 -13.33
N ARG A 76 14.76 12.82 -14.46
CA ARG A 76 15.94 13.23 -15.23
C ARG A 76 16.69 14.32 -14.49
N SER A 77 15.99 15.31 -13.96
CA SER A 77 16.60 16.34 -13.10
C SER A 77 17.20 15.74 -11.83
N VAL A 78 16.52 14.77 -11.22
CA VAL A 78 17.01 14.06 -10.04
C VAL A 78 18.25 13.24 -10.40
N ALA A 79 18.24 12.55 -11.54
CA ALA A 79 19.36 11.75 -12.02
C ALA A 79 20.63 12.59 -12.21
N VAL A 80 20.52 13.83 -12.70
CA VAL A 80 21.68 14.75 -12.81
C VAL A 80 22.35 15.00 -11.46
N SER A 81 21.55 15.10 -10.39
CA SER A 81 22.06 15.28 -9.03
C SER A 81 22.60 13.96 -8.46
N ALA A 82 21.86 12.87 -8.65
CA ALA A 82 22.20 11.51 -8.19
C ALA A 82 23.44 10.93 -8.88
N GLN A 83 23.71 11.31 -10.14
CA GLN A 83 24.88 10.86 -10.88
C GLN A 83 26.19 11.26 -10.18
N ARG A 84 26.18 12.35 -9.40
CA ARG A 84 27.34 12.81 -8.64
C ARG A 84 27.67 11.93 -7.44
N THR A 85 26.74 11.10 -6.99
CA THR A 85 26.92 10.23 -5.82
C THR A 85 27.28 8.80 -6.18
N LEU A 86 27.05 8.38 -7.43
CA LEU A 86 27.32 7.02 -7.89
C LEU A 86 28.48 6.96 -8.90
N PRO A 87 29.38 5.98 -8.78
CA PRO A 87 30.57 5.87 -9.63
C PRO A 87 30.30 5.20 -10.99
N VAL A 88 29.04 4.97 -11.33
CA VAL A 88 28.60 4.33 -12.58
C VAL A 88 27.58 5.22 -13.29
N PRO A 89 27.50 5.21 -14.63
CA PRO A 89 26.45 5.91 -15.36
C PRO A 89 25.05 5.45 -14.92
N LEU A 90 24.13 6.38 -14.64
CA LEU A 90 22.78 6.04 -14.21
C LEU A 90 21.89 5.62 -15.37
N ALA A 91 21.06 4.60 -15.14
CA ALA A 91 19.95 4.23 -15.99
C ALA A 91 18.86 5.31 -15.90
N VAL A 92 18.73 6.10 -16.96
CA VAL A 92 17.72 7.15 -17.09
C VAL A 92 16.94 6.88 -18.37
N PRO A 93 15.74 6.27 -18.28
CA PRO A 93 15.01 5.86 -19.47
C PRO A 93 14.45 7.05 -20.24
N GLU A 94 14.50 6.98 -21.57
CA GLU A 94 13.80 7.90 -22.46
C GLU A 94 12.39 7.39 -22.74
N LEU A 95 11.38 7.97 -22.06
CA LEU A 95 9.99 7.53 -22.15
C LEU A 95 9.07 8.59 -22.78
N PRO A 96 8.00 8.20 -23.49
CA PRO A 96 6.98 9.13 -23.96
C PRO A 96 6.24 9.83 -22.81
N ASP A 97 5.67 11.01 -23.10
CA ASP A 97 4.91 11.83 -22.12
C ASP A 97 3.67 11.14 -21.53
N THR A 98 3.26 9.98 -22.07
CA THR A 98 2.19 9.14 -21.52
C THR A 98 2.60 8.38 -20.27
N TRP A 99 3.91 8.30 -19.99
CA TRP A 99 4.46 7.73 -18.75
C TRP A 99 4.67 8.84 -17.73
N SER A 100 4.58 8.50 -16.44
CA SER A 100 4.91 9.43 -15.36
C SER A 100 5.75 8.74 -14.30
N SER A 101 6.51 9.50 -13.52
CA SER A 101 7.24 8.99 -12.35
C SER A 101 6.62 9.53 -11.08
N ASN A 102 6.44 8.67 -10.08
CA ASN A 102 5.97 9.05 -8.76
C ASN A 102 7.11 9.15 -7.73
N VAL A 103 8.28 8.60 -8.04
CA VAL A 103 9.47 8.65 -7.18
C VAL A 103 10.73 8.47 -8.01
N ALA A 104 11.77 9.22 -7.66
CA ALA A 104 13.13 9.02 -8.17
C ALA A 104 14.10 9.43 -7.06
N GLU A 105 14.99 8.51 -6.66
CA GLU A 105 15.88 8.75 -5.50
C GLU A 105 17.05 7.78 -5.47
N ILE A 106 18.07 8.13 -4.67
CA ILE A 106 19.10 7.19 -4.23
C ILE A 106 18.60 6.50 -2.97
N ARG A 107 18.66 5.17 -2.95
CA ARG A 107 18.35 4.33 -1.80
C ARG A 107 19.60 3.64 -1.29
N THR A 108 19.67 3.41 0.01
CA THR A 108 20.71 2.59 0.62
C THR A 108 20.06 1.53 1.48
N ALA A 109 20.28 0.26 1.15
CA ALA A 109 19.75 -0.86 1.91
C ALA A 109 20.37 -0.89 3.31
N SER A 110 19.53 -0.95 4.35
CA SER A 110 20.00 -0.86 5.74
C SER A 110 20.82 -2.06 6.21
N LEU A 111 20.56 -3.25 5.64
CA LEU A 111 21.22 -4.49 6.05
C LEU A 111 22.62 -4.64 5.44
N ASP A 112 22.72 -4.38 4.13
CA ASP A 112 23.93 -4.72 3.37
C ASP A 112 24.68 -3.47 2.86
N GLY A 113 24.16 -2.26 3.12
CA GLY A 113 24.77 -1.00 2.67
C GLY A 113 24.73 -0.76 1.16
N VAL A 114 24.09 -1.65 0.39
CA VAL A 114 23.98 -1.57 -1.07
C VAL A 114 23.25 -0.28 -1.45
N THR A 115 23.91 0.56 -2.23
CA THR A 115 23.33 1.80 -2.73
C THR A 115 22.77 1.58 -4.12
N SER A 116 21.55 2.08 -4.36
CA SER A 116 20.85 1.92 -5.62
C SER A 116 20.20 3.22 -6.08
N TRP A 117 20.18 3.41 -7.39
CA TRP A 117 19.34 4.39 -8.06
C TRP A 117 17.97 3.77 -8.33
N PHE A 118 16.91 4.42 -7.89
CA PHE A 118 15.54 3.94 -8.02
C PHE A 118 14.66 4.94 -8.76
N ILE A 119 13.88 4.46 -9.73
CA ILE A 119 12.82 5.22 -10.40
C ILE A 119 11.53 4.39 -10.33
N GLY A 120 10.48 4.95 -9.74
CA GLY A 120 9.12 4.42 -9.82
C GLY A 120 8.37 5.12 -10.96
N LEU A 121 7.72 4.32 -11.80
CA LEU A 121 7.04 4.72 -13.03
C LEU A 121 5.62 4.20 -13.06
N ILE A 122 4.74 4.98 -13.67
CA ILE A 122 3.35 4.64 -13.94
C ILE A 122 3.15 4.58 -15.46
N THR A 123 2.71 3.42 -15.94
CA THR A 123 2.45 3.16 -17.36
C THR A 123 1.21 3.91 -17.86
N PRO A 124 1.00 4.02 -19.19
CA PRO A 124 -0.22 4.58 -19.75
C PRO A 124 -1.50 3.82 -19.33
N SER A 125 -1.37 2.52 -19.07
CA SER A 125 -2.42 1.64 -18.54
C SER A 125 -2.61 1.75 -17.02
N LYS A 126 -1.95 2.73 -16.37
CA LYS A 126 -1.98 2.99 -14.92
C LYS A 126 -1.45 1.83 -14.07
N GLN A 127 -0.52 1.06 -14.61
CA GLN A 127 0.21 0.02 -13.89
C GLN A 127 1.54 0.56 -13.36
N PHE A 128 2.11 -0.12 -12.37
CA PHE A 128 3.38 0.26 -11.79
C PHE A 128 4.54 -0.52 -12.42
N LEU A 129 5.63 0.17 -12.71
CA LEU A 129 6.94 -0.40 -13.00
C LEU A 129 8.02 0.41 -12.28
N SER A 130 9.15 -0.20 -12.01
CA SER A 130 10.32 0.47 -11.47
C SER A 130 11.59 0.05 -12.19
N ILE A 131 12.57 0.95 -12.20
CA ILE A 131 13.96 0.64 -12.50
C ILE A 131 14.74 0.77 -11.19
N THR A 132 15.45 -0.28 -10.81
CA THR A 132 16.46 -0.24 -9.76
C THR A 132 17.81 -0.56 -10.38
N GLN A 133 18.80 0.32 -10.17
CA GLN A 133 20.19 0.07 -10.51
C GLN A 133 21.02 0.10 -9.22
N ALA A 134 21.39 -1.06 -8.72
CA ALA A 134 22.24 -1.19 -7.54
C ALA A 134 23.71 -1.27 -7.93
N VAL A 135 24.59 -0.65 -7.14
CA VAL A 135 26.05 -0.68 -7.34
C VAL A 135 26.67 -1.63 -6.32
N ASP A 136 27.54 -2.52 -6.82
CA ASP A 136 28.20 -3.59 -6.07
C ASP A 136 27.22 -4.42 -5.23
N ALA A 137 26.06 -4.73 -5.82
CA ALA A 137 25.07 -5.56 -5.16
C ALA A 137 25.64 -6.97 -4.91
N ASN A 138 25.30 -7.54 -3.76
CA ASN A 138 25.63 -8.92 -3.44
C ASN A 138 24.43 -9.86 -3.74
N PRO A 139 24.64 -11.18 -3.90
CA PRO A 139 23.56 -12.11 -4.21
C PRO A 139 22.41 -12.13 -3.19
N SER A 140 22.70 -11.95 -1.91
CA SER A 140 21.68 -11.91 -0.86
C SER A 140 20.76 -10.70 -1.01
N TRP A 141 21.31 -9.54 -1.37
CA TRP A 141 20.54 -8.33 -1.66
C TRP A 141 19.58 -8.57 -2.83
N LEU A 142 20.05 -9.17 -3.93
CA LEU A 142 19.20 -9.45 -5.09
C LEU A 142 18.07 -10.43 -4.75
N VAL A 143 18.37 -11.49 -4.00
CA VAL A 143 17.36 -12.46 -3.54
C VAL A 143 16.30 -11.79 -2.67
N ASN A 144 16.71 -10.85 -1.79
CA ASN A 144 15.79 -10.09 -0.96
C ASN A 144 14.91 -9.14 -1.79
N GLU A 145 15.50 -8.42 -2.74
CA GLU A 145 14.77 -7.51 -3.63
C GLU A 145 13.74 -8.29 -4.48
N MET A 146 14.08 -9.51 -4.89
CA MET A 146 13.18 -10.44 -5.60
C MET A 146 12.17 -11.15 -4.69
N GLN A 147 12.01 -10.74 -3.43
CA GLN A 147 11.09 -11.36 -2.46
C GLN A 147 11.28 -12.88 -2.34
N GLN A 148 12.54 -13.34 -2.46
CA GLN A 148 12.93 -14.74 -2.42
C GLN A 148 12.19 -15.62 -3.46
N THR A 149 11.75 -15.01 -4.56
CA THR A 149 11.14 -15.70 -5.69
C THR A 149 12.19 -16.38 -6.55
N ILE A 150 11.77 -17.36 -7.37
CA ILE A 150 12.67 -18.18 -8.17
C ILE A 150 12.59 -17.70 -9.63
N PRO A 151 13.73 -17.62 -10.34
CA PRO A 151 13.72 -17.37 -11.78
C PRO A 151 12.84 -18.37 -12.53
N THR A 152 12.10 -17.86 -13.51
CA THR A 152 11.19 -18.63 -14.37
C THR A 152 11.75 -18.85 -15.77
N GLY A 153 12.77 -18.08 -16.18
CA GLY A 153 13.41 -18.22 -17.46
C GLY A 153 14.37 -17.09 -17.76
N THR A 154 14.71 -16.95 -19.04
CA THR A 154 15.52 -15.85 -19.56
C THR A 154 14.88 -15.26 -20.81
N VAL A 155 15.17 -13.99 -21.09
CA VAL A 155 14.75 -13.29 -22.32
C VAL A 155 15.85 -12.35 -22.78
N THR A 156 16.08 -12.29 -24.08
CA THR A 156 17.00 -11.32 -24.68
C THR A 156 16.21 -10.10 -25.16
N ILE A 157 16.62 -8.91 -24.73
CA ILE A 157 16.00 -7.63 -25.09
C ILE A 157 17.11 -6.74 -25.65
N ASP A 158 17.01 -6.38 -26.92
CA ASP A 158 18.01 -5.56 -27.63
C ASP A 158 19.47 -6.01 -27.44
N GLY A 159 19.69 -7.33 -27.37
CA GLY A 159 21.02 -7.92 -27.22
C GLY A 159 21.49 -8.09 -25.76
N VAL A 160 20.72 -7.64 -24.78
CA VAL A 160 20.99 -7.89 -23.35
C VAL A 160 20.16 -9.08 -22.87
N ASP A 161 20.82 -10.02 -22.20
CA ASP A 161 20.16 -11.15 -21.56
C ASP A 161 19.64 -10.78 -20.17
N TRP A 162 18.35 -11.04 -19.96
CA TRP A 162 17.64 -10.80 -18.72
C TRP A 162 17.14 -12.11 -18.11
N ILE A 163 17.27 -12.22 -16.79
CA ILE A 163 16.64 -13.28 -16.01
C ILE A 163 15.20 -12.83 -15.70
N VAL A 164 14.24 -13.71 -15.97
CA VAL A 164 12.81 -13.43 -15.81
C VAL A 164 12.30 -14.03 -14.51
N TYR A 165 11.60 -13.24 -13.72
CA TYR A 165 10.83 -13.67 -12.55
C TYR A 165 9.36 -13.38 -12.85
N ASP A 166 8.57 -14.43 -13.09
CA ASP A 166 7.13 -14.32 -13.32
C ASP A 166 6.37 -14.95 -12.14
N ASN A 167 5.88 -14.10 -11.26
CA ASN A 167 5.18 -14.49 -10.03
C ASN A 167 3.67 -14.24 -10.12
N ARG A 168 3.15 -13.88 -11.30
CA ARG A 168 1.73 -13.51 -11.50
C ARG A 168 0.75 -14.64 -11.20
N ASP A 169 1.21 -15.88 -11.34
CA ASP A 169 0.44 -17.09 -11.00
C ASP A 169 0.71 -17.60 -9.57
N SER A 170 1.43 -16.84 -8.75
CA SER A 170 1.76 -17.22 -7.37
C SER A 170 0.69 -16.79 -6.37
N ASP A 171 0.36 -17.66 -5.42
CA ASP A 171 -0.51 -17.33 -4.27
C ASP A 171 0.20 -16.49 -3.19
N ARG A 172 1.50 -16.21 -3.35
CA ARG A 172 2.28 -15.41 -2.39
C ARG A 172 2.11 -13.92 -2.68
N ASP A 173 2.01 -13.13 -1.62
CA ASP A 173 2.18 -11.67 -1.74
C ASP A 173 3.66 -11.36 -2.01
N VAL A 174 3.95 -10.98 -3.26
CA VAL A 174 5.29 -10.62 -3.75
C VAL A 174 5.43 -9.11 -3.98
N GLY A 175 4.46 -8.32 -3.53
CA GLY A 175 4.43 -6.87 -3.75
C GLY A 175 4.61 -6.50 -5.23
N ASN A 176 5.55 -5.59 -5.52
CA ASN A 176 5.82 -5.13 -6.88
C ASN A 176 6.73 -6.07 -7.71
N VAL A 177 6.93 -7.32 -7.27
CA VAL A 177 7.71 -8.34 -7.99
C VAL A 177 6.77 -9.35 -8.66
N GLU A 178 5.56 -8.93 -9.05
CA GLU A 178 4.65 -9.77 -9.85
C GLU A 178 5.32 -10.18 -11.17
N TYR A 179 5.93 -9.23 -11.86
CA TYR A 179 6.84 -9.50 -12.97
C TYR A 179 8.14 -8.71 -12.77
N ALA A 180 9.28 -9.37 -12.91
CA ALA A 180 10.57 -8.73 -12.86
C ALA A 180 11.57 -9.30 -13.89
N LEU A 181 12.49 -8.42 -14.31
CA LEU A 181 13.62 -8.71 -15.16
C LEU A 181 14.87 -8.26 -14.41
N THR A 182 15.89 -9.11 -14.33
CA THR A 182 17.18 -8.74 -13.74
C THR A 182 18.33 -9.01 -14.70
N THR A 183 19.35 -8.16 -14.67
CA THR A 183 20.60 -8.36 -15.42
C THR A 183 21.76 -7.67 -14.70
N GLU A 184 22.98 -8.08 -15.00
CA GLU A 184 24.19 -7.52 -14.39
C GLU A 184 25.12 -7.01 -15.49
N SER A 185 25.70 -5.84 -15.28
CA SER A 185 26.75 -5.30 -16.15
C SER A 185 27.72 -4.44 -15.36
N GLY A 186 29.02 -4.74 -15.54
CA GLY A 186 30.10 -4.13 -14.78
C GLY A 186 29.88 -4.27 -13.27
N ARG A 187 29.71 -3.14 -12.59
CA ARG A 187 29.44 -3.07 -11.14
C ARG A 187 27.96 -2.96 -10.80
N SER A 188 27.08 -2.94 -11.80
CA SER A 188 25.66 -2.68 -11.59
C SER A 188 24.83 -3.94 -11.72
N THR A 189 23.85 -4.09 -10.83
CA THR A 189 22.71 -4.99 -10.99
C THR A 189 21.49 -4.15 -11.34
N PHE A 190 20.88 -4.45 -12.48
CA PHE A 190 19.68 -3.78 -12.97
C PHE A 190 18.47 -4.66 -12.72
N ILE A 191 17.38 -4.04 -12.27
CA ILE A 191 16.10 -4.67 -12.03
C ILE A 191 15.03 -3.81 -12.66
N VAL A 192 14.20 -4.41 -13.49
CA VAL A 192 12.91 -3.84 -13.93
C VAL A 192 11.82 -4.68 -13.29
N ALA A 193 11.00 -4.11 -12.42
CA ALA A 193 9.98 -4.86 -11.69
C ALA A 193 8.67 -4.09 -11.59
N GLY A 194 7.54 -4.78 -11.52
CA GLY A 194 6.26 -4.15 -11.23
C GLY A 194 5.07 -5.07 -11.42
N THR A 195 3.89 -4.45 -11.52
CA THR A 195 2.59 -5.10 -11.75
C THR A 195 2.11 -4.95 -13.19
N ALA A 196 2.85 -4.21 -14.02
CA ALA A 196 2.51 -4.04 -15.42
C ALA A 196 2.71 -5.33 -16.23
N THR A 197 2.26 -5.31 -17.48
CA THR A 197 2.38 -6.47 -18.36
C THR A 197 3.85 -6.78 -18.67
N PRO A 198 4.20 -8.04 -18.99
CA PRO A 198 5.54 -8.38 -19.46
C PRO A 198 6.01 -7.55 -20.66
N ASP A 199 5.09 -7.12 -21.52
CA ASP A 199 5.42 -6.30 -22.70
C ASP A 199 5.77 -4.86 -22.30
N ASP A 200 5.05 -4.27 -21.34
CA ASP A 200 5.42 -2.97 -20.77
C ASP A 200 6.78 -3.03 -20.06
N ALA A 201 7.05 -4.11 -19.32
CA ALA A 201 8.33 -4.31 -18.64
C ALA A 201 9.49 -4.47 -19.64
N ARG A 202 9.29 -5.20 -20.75
CA ARG A 202 10.28 -5.33 -21.83
C ARG A 202 10.50 -4.02 -22.56
N ALA A 203 9.44 -3.27 -22.84
CA ALA A 203 9.54 -1.94 -23.43
C ALA A 203 10.35 -1.00 -22.51
N LEU A 204 10.11 -1.03 -21.20
CA LEU A 204 10.91 -0.25 -20.26
C LEU A 204 12.38 -0.72 -20.24
N ALA A 205 12.64 -2.03 -20.21
CA ALA A 205 14.00 -2.58 -20.23
C ALA A 205 14.79 -2.17 -21.48
N SER A 206 14.16 -2.13 -22.66
CA SER A 206 14.81 -1.68 -23.90
C SER A 206 15.37 -0.25 -23.80
N THR A 207 14.70 0.63 -23.04
CA THR A 207 15.10 2.03 -22.92
C THR A 207 16.41 2.25 -22.15
N ILE A 208 16.88 1.23 -21.41
CA ILE A 208 18.11 1.29 -20.60
C ILE A 208 19.24 0.41 -21.14
N THR A 209 19.02 -0.31 -22.24
CA THR A 209 20.03 -1.17 -22.90
C THR A 209 21.33 -0.44 -23.18
N THR A 210 21.27 0.78 -23.73
CA THR A 210 22.48 1.57 -24.03
C THR A 210 23.31 1.88 -22.78
N THR A 211 22.69 2.05 -21.62
CA THR A 211 23.42 2.26 -20.35
C THR A 211 24.09 0.97 -19.89
N ILE A 212 23.40 -0.17 -20.02
CA ILE A 212 23.93 -1.49 -19.68
C ILE A 212 25.14 -1.81 -20.55
N GLU A 213 25.07 -1.60 -21.87
CA GLU A 213 26.17 -1.85 -22.79
C GLU A 213 27.40 -0.99 -22.50
N LYS A 214 27.21 0.30 -22.20
CA LYS A 214 28.32 1.21 -21.83
C LYS A 214 29.09 0.70 -20.62
N GLN A 215 28.40 0.19 -19.61
CA GLN A 215 29.05 -0.33 -18.40
C GLN A 215 29.77 -1.66 -18.65
N THR A 216 29.29 -2.47 -19.59
CA THR A 216 29.98 -3.71 -20.00
C THR A 216 31.35 -3.38 -20.59
N ILE A 217 31.41 -2.34 -21.43
CA ILE A 217 32.65 -1.90 -22.08
C ILE A 217 33.64 -1.36 -21.05
N GLU A 218 33.19 -0.51 -20.13
CA GLU A 218 34.04 0.06 -19.07
C GLU A 218 34.62 -1.02 -18.14
N ALA A 219 33.89 -2.11 -17.89
CA ALA A 219 34.38 -3.21 -17.06
C ALA A 219 35.46 -4.08 -17.73
N THR A 220 35.54 -4.05 -19.07
CA THR A 220 36.49 -4.85 -19.86
C THR A 220 37.75 -4.05 -20.25
N SER A 221 37.77 -2.75 -19.96
CA SER A 221 38.85 -1.82 -20.30
C SER A 221 39.87 -1.68 -19.17
#